data_AF-A0A3P3W5Z7-F1
#
_entry.id   AF-A0A3P3W5Z7-F1
#
_cell.length_a   1.000
_cell.length_b   1.000
_cell.length_c   1.000
_cell.angle_alpha   90.00
_cell.angle_beta   90.00
_cell.angle_gamma   90.00
#
_symmetry.space_group_name_H-M   'P 1'
#
loop_
_entity.id
_entity.type
_entity.pdbx_description
1 polymer ?
#
loop_
_entity_poly.entity_id
_entity_poly.type
_entity_poly.pdbx_seq_one_letter_code
_entity_poly.pdbx_strand_id
1 'polypeptide(L)'
;MKREQQFIDFCNKIDENLLSGKIIFKDKDKNNVQVSVDNSIVLDNHVILIEIDASNQAKLVSGQYTLLNLLKDNPLNKSADLVKDKDLIFVVIHCYGNSSSNNKYNPNRSLNNFKFIKDNLFKNDGVNYNSIHMEDLLNQPIKNKKELIHKLTNKHLV
;
A
#
# COMPACT_ATOMS: atom_id res chain seq x y z
N MET A 1 -2.88 14.34 -4.54
CA MET A 1 -3.44 15.48 -3.78
C MET A 1 -4.91 15.32 -3.37
N LYS A 2 -5.96 15.65 -4.15
CA LYS A 2 -7.36 15.61 -3.61
C LYS A 2 -7.82 14.23 -3.10
N ARG A 3 -7.50 13.14 -3.81
CA ARG A 3 -7.90 11.77 -3.41
C ARG A 3 -7.08 11.20 -2.26
N GLU A 4 -5.79 11.49 -2.27
CA GLU A 4 -4.87 11.17 -1.17
C GLU A 4 -5.31 11.86 0.13
N GLN A 5 -5.62 13.16 0.08
CA GLN A 5 -6.16 13.88 1.24
C GLN A 5 -7.48 13.27 1.73
N GLN A 6 -8.37 12.88 0.81
CA GLN A 6 -9.63 12.21 1.16
C GLN A 6 -9.38 10.90 1.92
N PHE A 7 -8.37 10.12 1.53
CA PHE A 7 -7.98 8.90 2.24
C PHE A 7 -7.38 9.20 3.63
N ILE A 8 -6.53 10.23 3.72
CA ILE A 8 -5.94 10.68 5.00
C ILE A 8 -7.05 11.14 5.96
N ASP A 9 -7.98 11.98 5.50
CA ASP A 9 -9.10 12.46 6.30
C ASP A 9 -10.00 11.32 6.78
N PHE A 10 -10.20 10.30 5.93
CA PHE A 10 -10.92 9.09 6.30
C PHE A 10 -10.21 8.31 7.41
N CYS A 11 -8.90 8.14 7.31
CA CYS A 11 -8.10 7.47 8.34
C CYS A 11 -8.12 8.25 9.67
N ASN A 12 -7.99 9.58 9.62
CA ASN A 12 -7.97 10.44 10.80
C ASN A 12 -9.29 10.41 11.58
N LYS A 13 -10.43 10.20 10.91
CA LYS A 13 -11.73 10.00 11.57
C LYS A 13 -11.79 8.72 12.40
N ILE A 14 -10.95 7.73 12.10
CA ILE A 14 -10.89 6.46 12.80
C ILE A 14 -9.88 6.54 13.94
N ASP A 15 -8.69 7.07 13.66
CA ASP A 15 -7.61 7.30 14.62
C ASP A 15 -6.63 8.34 14.03
N GLU A 16 -6.49 9.50 14.69
CA GLU A 16 -5.64 10.61 14.24
C GLU A 16 -4.16 10.24 14.17
N ASN A 17 -3.73 9.20 14.88
CA ASN A 17 -2.35 8.71 14.90
C ASN A 17 -2.15 7.44 14.06
N LEU A 18 -3.13 7.10 13.21
CA LEU A 18 -3.08 5.87 12.44
C LEU A 18 -1.96 5.86 11.40
N LEU A 19 -1.76 6.98 10.71
CA LEU A 19 -0.82 7.08 9.59
C LEU A 19 0.55 7.55 10.09
N SER A 20 1.60 6.81 9.72
CA SER A 20 2.99 7.13 10.05
C SER A 20 3.72 7.88 8.92
N GLY A 21 2.99 8.25 7.87
CA GLY A 21 3.52 8.98 6.71
C GLY A 21 4.32 8.10 5.75
N LYS A 22 5.09 8.76 4.89
CA LYS A 22 5.85 8.16 3.79
C LYS A 22 7.01 7.30 4.28
N ILE A 23 7.16 6.12 3.67
CA ILE A 23 8.31 5.24 3.82
C ILE A 23 9.07 5.18 2.49
N ILE A 24 10.39 5.26 2.55
CA ILE A 24 11.29 5.28 1.38
C ILE A 24 12.28 4.13 1.51
N PHE A 25 12.41 3.35 0.43
CA PHE A 25 13.43 2.32 0.26
C PHE A 25 14.38 2.77 -0.85
N LYS A 26 15.68 2.62 -0.61
CA LYS A 26 16.72 3.14 -1.50
C LYS A 26 17.85 2.15 -1.63
N ASP A 27 18.34 1.98 -2.85
CA ASP A 27 19.55 1.20 -3.08
C ASP A 27 20.75 1.82 -2.34
N LYS A 28 21.64 0.98 -1.83
CA LYS A 28 22.86 1.42 -1.14
C LYS A 28 23.83 2.13 -2.10
N ASP A 29 23.69 1.91 -3.40
CA ASP A 29 24.61 2.41 -4.42
C ASP A 29 24.31 3.85 -4.94
N LYS A 30 25.27 4.38 -5.71
CA LYS A 30 25.34 5.77 -6.19
C LYS A 30 24.25 6.19 -7.18
N ASN A 31 23.47 5.26 -7.72
CA ASN A 31 22.51 5.53 -8.80
C ASN A 31 21.19 6.15 -8.33
N ASN A 32 21.04 6.41 -7.03
CA ASN A 32 19.87 7.05 -6.44
C ASN A 32 18.53 6.35 -6.79
N VAL A 33 18.57 5.04 -7.00
CA VAL A 33 17.38 4.22 -7.23
C VAL A 33 16.61 4.14 -5.94
N GLN A 34 15.36 4.59 -5.95
CA GLN A 34 14.51 4.59 -4.77
C GLN A 34 13.05 4.36 -5.15
N VAL A 35 12.31 3.85 -4.18
CA VAL A 35 10.85 3.74 -4.23
C VAL A 35 10.28 4.23 -2.90
N SER A 36 9.17 4.94 -2.97
CA SER A 36 8.43 5.38 -1.80
C SER A 36 6.97 5.01 -1.92
N VAL A 37 6.28 4.93 -0.80
CA VAL A 37 4.82 4.88 -0.72
C VAL A 37 4.28 6.20 -0.20
N ASP A 38 3.02 6.52 -0.48
CA ASP A 38 2.40 7.77 -0.02
C ASP A 38 2.27 7.81 1.51
N ASN A 39 1.83 6.71 2.11
CA ASN A 39 1.61 6.58 3.54
C ASN A 39 1.96 5.19 4.07
N SER A 40 1.92 5.05 5.39
CA SER A 40 2.13 3.77 6.06
C SER A 40 1.32 3.69 7.35
N ILE A 41 1.08 2.45 7.79
CA ILE A 41 0.57 2.17 9.14
C ILE A 41 1.55 1.20 9.80
N VAL A 42 2.08 1.60 10.95
CA VAL A 42 3.02 0.79 11.74
C VAL A 42 2.24 0.06 12.84
N LEU A 43 2.33 -1.27 12.83
CA LEU A 43 1.81 -2.17 13.85
C LEU A 43 2.99 -2.86 14.55
N ASP A 44 2.73 -3.69 15.55
CA ASP A 44 3.80 -4.34 16.33
C ASP A 44 4.74 -5.16 15.43
N ASN A 45 4.18 -6.13 14.70
CA ASN A 45 4.94 -7.06 13.84
C ASN A 45 4.80 -6.77 12.35
N HIS A 46 4.04 -5.74 11.96
CA HIS A 46 3.71 -5.49 10.57
C HIS A 46 3.86 -4.00 10.23
N VAL A 47 4.22 -3.72 8.97
CA VAL A 47 4.09 -2.39 8.38
C VAL A 47 3.26 -2.49 7.11
N ILE A 48 2.16 -1.76 7.09
CA ILE A 48 1.31 -1.62 5.91
C ILE A 48 1.82 -0.42 5.14
N LEU A 49 2.30 -0.65 3.92
CA LEU A 49 2.80 0.34 2.98
C LEU A 49 1.67 0.71 2.03
N ILE A 50 1.27 1.97 1.96
CA ILE A 50 0.05 2.41 1.26
C ILE A 50 0.39 3.31 0.08
N GLU A 51 0.00 2.88 -1.11
CA GLU A 51 0.06 3.66 -2.36
C GLU A 51 -1.33 4.12 -2.78
N ILE A 52 -1.50 5.39 -3.12
CA ILE A 52 -2.75 5.96 -3.63
C ILE A 52 -2.66 6.15 -5.14
N ASP A 53 -3.19 5.21 -5.91
CA ASP A 53 -3.25 5.30 -7.36
C ASP A 53 -4.50 6.07 -7.81
N ALA A 54 -4.33 7.37 -8.04
CA ALA A 54 -5.40 8.24 -8.53
C ALA A 54 -5.72 8.05 -10.02
N SER A 55 -4.95 7.23 -10.74
CA SER A 55 -5.06 7.00 -12.18
C SER A 55 -5.40 5.54 -12.51
N ASN A 56 -5.59 5.20 -13.78
CA ASN A 56 -5.74 3.80 -14.22
C ASN A 56 -4.36 3.18 -14.51
N GLN A 57 -3.45 3.20 -13.54
CA GLN A 57 -2.02 2.95 -13.78
C GLN A 57 -1.52 1.63 -13.21
N ALA A 58 -2.27 0.55 -13.45
CA ALA A 58 -1.90 -0.82 -13.07
C ALA A 58 -0.43 -1.19 -13.37
N LYS A 59 0.09 -0.74 -14.52
CA LYS A 59 1.45 -1.02 -14.98
C LYS A 59 2.51 -0.33 -14.13
N LEU A 60 2.30 0.94 -13.79
CA LEU A 60 3.25 1.69 -12.96
C LEU A 60 3.32 1.11 -11.56
N VAL A 61 2.17 0.80 -10.96
CA VAL A 61 2.11 0.19 -9.63
C VAL A 61 2.76 -1.21 -9.62
N SER A 62 2.66 -1.96 -10.71
CA SER A 62 3.38 -3.25 -10.86
C SER A 62 4.90 -3.06 -10.89
N GLY A 63 5.39 -2.01 -11.55
CA GLY A 63 6.79 -1.61 -11.52
C GLY A 63 7.25 -1.19 -10.12
N GLN A 64 6.43 -0.40 -9.42
CA GLN A 64 6.69 0.02 -8.05
C GLN A 64 6.75 -1.17 -7.08
N TYR A 65 5.82 -2.12 -7.18
CA TYR A 65 5.83 -3.36 -6.40
C TYR A 65 7.09 -4.19 -6.68
N THR A 66 7.50 -4.28 -7.94
CA THR A 66 8.74 -4.98 -8.31
C THR A 66 9.96 -4.31 -7.69
N LEU A 67 10.07 -2.99 -7.81
CA LEU A 67 11.20 -2.23 -7.26
C LEU A 67 11.21 -2.25 -5.72
N LEU A 68 10.05 -2.18 -5.08
CA LEU A 68 9.90 -2.34 -3.63
C LEU A 68 10.48 -3.68 -3.16
N ASN A 69 10.16 -4.78 -3.84
CA ASN A 69 10.69 -6.10 -3.48
C ASN A 69 12.21 -6.19 -3.63
N LEU A 70 12.81 -5.47 -4.57
CA LEU A 70 14.26 -5.40 -4.75
C LEU A 70 14.95 -4.53 -3.68
N LEU A 71 14.23 -3.56 -3.11
CA LEU A 71 14.79 -2.56 -2.18
C LEU A 71 14.32 -2.71 -0.73
N LYS A 72 13.42 -3.66 -0.43
CA LYS A 72 12.75 -3.80 0.88
C LYS A 72 13.72 -3.88 2.07
N ASP A 73 14.92 -4.42 1.83
CA ASP A 73 15.96 -4.60 2.85
C ASP A 73 16.83 -3.34 3.07
N ASN A 74 16.56 -2.24 2.36
CA ASN A 74 17.30 -0.99 2.43
C ASN A 74 16.38 0.23 2.66
N PRO A 75 15.63 0.28 3.77
CA PRO A 75 14.85 1.45 4.15
C PRO A 75 15.75 2.65 4.49
N LEU A 76 15.31 3.86 4.15
CA LEU A 76 16.09 5.08 4.30
C LEU A 76 15.80 5.84 5.61
N ASN A 77 16.84 6.16 6.38
CA ASN A 77 16.79 7.02 7.58
C ASN A 77 15.68 6.59 8.56
N LYS A 78 14.76 7.49 8.90
CA LYS A 78 13.60 7.24 9.79
C LYS A 78 12.73 6.08 9.32
N SER A 79 12.73 5.74 8.03
CA SER A 79 12.01 4.57 7.52
C SER A 79 12.57 3.27 8.10
N ALA A 80 13.88 3.20 8.35
CA ALA A 80 14.54 2.00 8.84
C ALA A 80 14.02 1.59 10.22
N ASP A 81 13.88 2.56 11.13
CA ASP A 81 13.37 2.30 12.48
C ASP A 81 11.91 1.82 12.46
N LEU A 82 11.11 2.28 11.49
CA LEU A 82 9.70 1.89 11.38
C LEU A 82 9.50 0.46 10.87
N VAL A 83 10.40 -0.03 10.01
CA VAL A 83 10.24 -1.32 9.32
C VAL A 83 11.13 -2.45 9.84
N LYS A 84 12.14 -2.13 10.67
CA LYS A 84 13.10 -3.10 11.16
C LYS A 84 12.39 -4.28 11.85
N ASP A 85 12.73 -5.49 11.43
CA ASP A 85 12.20 -6.75 11.96
C ASP A 85 10.67 -6.91 11.85
N LYS A 86 10.03 -6.22 10.87
CA LYS A 86 8.58 -6.27 10.64
C LYS A 86 8.21 -6.81 9.26
N ASP A 87 7.08 -7.50 9.21
CA ASP A 87 6.49 -7.98 7.96
C ASP A 87 5.86 -6.84 7.17
N LEU A 88 6.27 -6.70 5.91
CA LEU A 88 5.73 -5.68 5.01
C LEU A 88 4.47 -6.18 4.29
N ILE A 89 3.49 -5.29 4.17
CA ILE A 89 2.28 -5.51 3.36
C ILE A 89 2.07 -4.29 2.46
N PHE A 90 2.16 -4.47 1.15
CA PHE A 90 1.93 -3.42 0.16
C PHE A 90 0.46 -3.34 -0.25
N VAL A 91 -0.20 -2.22 0.05
CA VAL A 91 -1.62 -1.99 -0.23
C VAL A 91 -1.78 -0.85 -1.20
N VAL A 92 -2.54 -1.09 -2.27
CA VAL A 92 -2.83 -0.08 -3.28
C VAL A 92 -4.29 0.34 -3.19
N ILE A 93 -4.52 1.62 -3.02
CA ILE A 93 -5.85 2.24 -3.01
C ILE A 93 -6.08 2.91 -4.37
N HIS A 94 -6.90 2.30 -5.21
CA HIS A 94 -7.26 2.86 -6.50
C HIS A 94 -8.40 3.87 -6.36
N CYS A 95 -8.24 5.05 -6.95
CA CYS A 95 -9.26 6.11 -6.92
C CYS A 95 -9.83 6.45 -8.31
N TYR A 96 -9.40 5.74 -9.36
CA TYR A 96 -9.87 5.99 -10.72
C TYR A 96 -11.27 5.41 -10.97
N GLY A 97 -12.16 6.28 -11.44
CA GLY A 97 -13.57 5.96 -11.61
C GLY A 97 -14.35 5.99 -10.29
N ASN A 98 -15.66 5.92 -10.41
CA ASN A 98 -16.59 5.79 -9.29
C ASN A 98 -17.66 4.75 -9.60
N SER A 99 -18.44 4.39 -8.59
CA SER A 99 -19.49 3.37 -8.64
C SER A 99 -20.61 3.75 -9.61
N SER A 100 -20.74 5.03 -9.94
CA SER A 100 -21.68 5.54 -10.96
C SER A 100 -21.09 5.50 -12.38
N SER A 101 -19.80 5.20 -12.53
CA SER A 101 -19.12 5.15 -13.82
C SER A 101 -18.87 3.70 -14.23
N ASN A 102 -19.10 3.41 -15.51
CA ASN A 102 -18.65 2.14 -16.12
C ASN A 102 -17.12 2.01 -16.19
N ASN A 103 -16.38 3.02 -15.70
CA ASN A 103 -14.93 3.10 -15.71
C ASN A 103 -14.31 2.90 -14.32
N LYS A 104 -15.08 2.41 -13.33
CA LYS A 104 -14.53 2.05 -12.02
C LYS A 104 -13.35 1.10 -12.20
N TYR A 105 -12.20 1.45 -11.64
CA TYR A 105 -11.03 0.59 -11.71
C TYR A 105 -11.31 -0.74 -11.01
N ASN A 106 -10.92 -1.85 -11.64
CA ASN A 106 -11.03 -3.20 -11.07
C ASN A 106 -9.72 -3.57 -10.36
N PRO A 107 -9.69 -3.62 -9.01
CA PRO A 107 -8.48 -3.95 -8.24
C PRO A 107 -7.88 -5.32 -8.56
N ASN A 108 -8.68 -6.26 -9.04
CA ASN A 108 -8.20 -7.60 -9.45
C ASN A 108 -7.11 -7.54 -10.51
N ARG A 109 -7.10 -6.49 -11.33
CA ARG A 109 -6.06 -6.30 -12.34
C ARG A 109 -4.68 -6.09 -11.71
N SER A 110 -4.60 -5.30 -10.63
CA SER A 110 -3.37 -5.12 -9.83
C SER A 110 -3.02 -6.39 -9.06
N LEU A 111 -4.01 -7.05 -8.43
CA LEU A 111 -3.81 -8.30 -7.70
C LEU A 111 -3.20 -9.40 -8.58
N ASN A 112 -3.71 -9.58 -9.80
CA ASN A 112 -3.19 -10.57 -10.74
C ASN A 112 -1.75 -10.26 -11.17
N ASN A 113 -1.41 -8.97 -11.38
CA ASN A 113 -0.05 -8.58 -11.70
C ASN A 113 0.91 -8.85 -10.53
N PHE A 114 0.54 -8.45 -9.30
CA PHE A 114 1.37 -8.70 -8.12
C PHE A 114 1.55 -10.18 -7.84
N LYS A 115 0.48 -10.98 -8.05
CA LYS A 115 0.54 -12.44 -7.99
C LYS A 115 1.53 -12.99 -8.99
N PHE A 116 1.40 -12.63 -10.25
CA PHE A 116 2.31 -13.09 -11.28
C PHE A 116 3.77 -12.74 -10.95
N ILE A 117 4.04 -11.50 -10.50
CA ILE A 117 5.39 -11.05 -10.12
C ILE A 117 5.90 -11.82 -8.90
N LYS A 118 5.09 -11.95 -7.83
CA LYS A 118 5.47 -12.67 -6.60
C LYS A 118 5.79 -14.13 -6.89
N ASP A 119 4.94 -14.80 -7.66
CA ASP A 119 5.07 -16.23 -7.93
C ASP A 119 6.27 -16.51 -8.85
N ASN A 120 6.47 -15.70 -9.90
CA ASN A 120 7.43 -16.00 -10.96
C ASN A 120 8.79 -15.31 -10.78
N LEU A 121 8.82 -14.04 -10.35
CA LEU A 121 10.07 -13.27 -10.20
C LEU A 121 10.69 -13.48 -8.82
N PHE A 122 9.86 -13.50 -7.78
CA PHE A 122 10.31 -13.61 -6.39
C PHE A 122 10.07 -14.99 -5.75
N LYS A 123 9.61 -15.98 -6.53
CA LYS A 123 9.44 -17.38 -6.08
C LYS A 123 8.67 -17.52 -4.75
N ASN A 124 7.59 -16.73 -4.60
CA ASN A 124 6.77 -16.61 -3.39
C ASN A 124 7.37 -15.86 -2.19
N ASP A 125 8.61 -15.35 -2.28
CA ASP A 125 9.27 -14.54 -1.23
C ASP A 125 8.99 -13.03 -1.35
N GLY A 126 8.10 -12.65 -2.25
CA GLY A 126 7.69 -11.26 -2.42
C GLY A 126 6.84 -10.75 -1.24
N VAL A 127 6.95 -9.45 -0.96
CA VAL A 127 6.13 -8.67 -0.01
C VAL A 127 4.65 -9.03 -0.18
N ASN A 128 3.93 -9.24 0.92
CA ASN A 128 2.49 -9.49 0.86
C ASN A 128 1.78 -8.28 0.28
N TYR A 129 0.67 -8.47 -0.43
CA TYR A 129 0.00 -7.37 -1.09
C TYR A 129 -1.52 -7.45 -1.01
N ASN A 130 -2.16 -6.29 -1.19
CA ASN A 130 -3.58 -6.18 -1.45
C ASN A 130 -3.86 -4.97 -2.37
N SER A 131 -5.04 -4.93 -2.96
CA SER A 131 -5.48 -3.81 -3.79
C SER A 131 -6.98 -3.66 -3.65
N ILE A 132 -7.42 -2.43 -3.38
CA ILE A 132 -8.83 -2.10 -3.20
C ILE A 132 -9.18 -0.80 -3.92
N HIS A 133 -10.46 -0.63 -4.23
CA HIS A 133 -10.96 0.65 -4.71
C HIS A 133 -11.37 1.53 -3.53
N MET A 134 -11.03 2.81 -3.58
CA MET A 134 -11.27 3.75 -2.48
C MET A 134 -12.75 3.82 -2.09
N GLU A 135 -13.67 3.86 -3.06
CA GLU A 135 -15.11 3.87 -2.74
C GLU A 135 -15.59 2.61 -2.03
N ASP A 136 -15.01 1.45 -2.34
CA ASP A 136 -15.38 0.22 -1.63
C ASP A 136 -14.96 0.31 -0.16
N LEU A 137 -13.88 1.04 0.14
CA LEU A 137 -13.46 1.34 1.50
C LEU A 137 -14.38 2.39 2.16
N LEU A 138 -14.65 3.50 1.48
CA LEU A 138 -15.40 4.64 2.04
C LEU A 138 -16.89 4.35 2.24
N ASN A 139 -17.48 3.46 1.46
CA ASN A 139 -18.91 3.11 1.54
C ASN A 139 -19.22 2.04 2.59
N GLN A 140 -18.21 1.50 3.27
CA GLN A 140 -18.40 0.51 4.32
C GLN A 140 -18.37 1.18 5.70
N PRO A 141 -19.24 0.76 6.65
CA PRO A 141 -19.12 1.22 8.02
C PRO A 141 -17.85 0.61 8.64
N ILE A 142 -16.83 1.45 8.85
CA ILE A 142 -15.59 1.09 9.55
C ILE A 142 -15.60 1.81 10.89
N LYS A 143 -15.71 1.04 11.98
CA LYS A 143 -15.92 1.58 13.33
C LYS A 143 -14.63 1.79 14.11
N ASN A 144 -13.56 1.09 13.74
CA ASN A 144 -12.32 1.08 14.50
C ASN A 144 -11.13 0.70 13.62
N LYS A 145 -9.94 0.90 14.18
CA LYS A 145 -8.65 0.54 13.57
C LYS A 145 -8.60 -0.92 13.12
N LYS A 146 -9.08 -1.87 13.92
CA LYS A 146 -9.02 -3.31 13.60
C LYS A 146 -9.80 -3.66 12.33
N GLU A 147 -10.99 -3.10 12.18
CA GLU A 147 -11.80 -3.26 10.96
C GLU A 147 -11.10 -2.66 9.74
N LEU A 148 -10.52 -1.46 9.86
CA LEU A 148 -9.77 -0.83 8.75
C LEU A 148 -8.58 -1.70 8.32
N ILE A 149 -7.76 -2.15 9.28
CA ILE A 149 -6.59 -3.00 9.01
C ILE A 149 -7.00 -4.29 8.30
N HIS A 150 -8.10 -4.89 8.73
CA HIS A 150 -8.64 -6.08 8.07
C HIS A 150 -9.04 -5.80 6.62
N LYS A 151 -9.70 -4.67 6.34
CA LYS A 151 -10.08 -4.30 4.98
C LYS A 151 -8.87 -3.97 4.09
N LEU A 152 -7.84 -3.34 4.65
CA LEU A 152 -6.62 -3.00 3.93
C LEU A 152 -5.79 -4.25 3.59
N THR A 153 -5.78 -5.26 4.45
CA THR A 153 -4.84 -6.39 4.33
C THR A 153 -5.47 -7.74 4.03
N ASN A 154 -6.80 -7.86 4.14
CA ASN A 154 -7.53 -9.12 4.20
C ASN A 154 -7.03 -10.06 5.33
N LYS A 155 -6.43 -9.51 6.40
CA LYS A 155 -5.86 -10.24 7.54
C LYS A 155 -6.28 -9.61 8.87
N HIS A 156 -6.33 -10.38 9.94
CA HIS A 156 -6.51 -9.84 11.29
C HIS A 156 -5.13 -9.63 11.94
N LEU A 157 -4.62 -8.40 11.91
CA LEU A 157 -3.25 -8.05 12.35
C LEU A 157 -3.22 -7.24 13.65
N VAL A 158 -4.29 -7.32 14.45
CA VAL A 158 -4.52 -6.55 15.68
C VAL A 158 -4.93 -7.46 16.82
#